data_AF-A0A7C6A5D4-F1
#
_entry.id   AF-A0A7C6A5D4-F1
#
_cell.length_a   1.000
_cell.length_b   1.000
_cell.length_c   1.000
_cell.angle_alpha   90.00
_cell.angle_beta   90.00
_cell.angle_gamma   90.00
#
_symmetry.space_group_name_H-M   'P 1'
#
loop_
_entity.id
_entity.type
_entity.pdbx_description
1 polymer ?
#
loop_
_entity_poly.entity_id
_entity_poly.type
_entity_poly.pdbx_seq_one_letter_code
_entity_poly.pdbx_strand_id
1 'polypeptide(L)'
;MTAFVAGLACCTISCTSAPPPPAKGTPAFFWTAAKETFSAGDYVKASNHLEQLCKTENEYVARAQPWKLVLDAGMAKAYMELADRFERGGHANRTNPTPFRRQMGQYRILAAQYAVQAAETMLKFRNSNKDEQVLLDFTYPTGSAAEIPQLNKIGQGILIQEAELAAVEQKTVQRAVLMMTCAAAGAPEDTAKTQELFKSPPVRVPRPGFLLAMAEAFYDLSSLFAREKLDQPQRLGALCKEALAALEGVPESKKTKDLKAKIQKTLKAAKLA
;
A
#
# COMPACT_ATOMS: atom_id res chain seq x y z
N MET A 1 53.15 -58.27 0.25
CA MET A 1 53.42 -56.89 -0.20
C MET A 1 52.25 -56.44 -1.06
N THR A 2 51.74 -55.28 -0.69
CA THR A 2 50.66 -54.45 -1.26
C THR A 2 50.69 -54.25 -2.78
N ALA A 3 49.52 -54.25 -3.41
CA ALA A 3 49.19 -53.33 -4.51
C ALA A 3 47.67 -53.11 -4.56
N PHE A 4 47.30 -51.83 -4.44
CA PHE A 4 45.95 -51.27 -4.32
C PHE A 4 45.57 -50.73 -5.71
N VAL A 5 44.40 -51.08 -6.25
CA VAL A 5 43.84 -50.40 -7.43
C VAL A 5 42.44 -49.89 -7.06
N ALA A 6 42.36 -48.59 -6.85
CA ALA A 6 41.14 -47.87 -6.53
C ALA A 6 40.31 -47.66 -7.81
N GLY A 7 39.09 -48.18 -7.80
CA GLY A 7 38.08 -47.88 -8.81
C GLY A 7 37.54 -46.46 -8.64
N LEU A 8 37.72 -45.64 -9.67
CA LEU A 8 37.20 -44.29 -9.75
C LEU A 8 35.68 -44.33 -9.96
N ALA A 9 34.92 -44.18 -8.88
CA ALA A 9 33.47 -43.99 -8.93
C ALA A 9 33.16 -42.56 -9.42
N CYS A 10 32.64 -42.45 -10.64
CA CYS A 10 32.10 -41.22 -11.20
C CYS A 10 30.86 -40.78 -10.40
N CYS A 11 31.02 -39.87 -9.45
CA CYS A 11 29.92 -39.14 -8.85
C CYS A 11 29.31 -38.19 -9.90
N THR A 12 28.19 -38.58 -10.51
CA THR A 12 27.36 -37.65 -11.28
C THR A 12 26.75 -36.63 -10.31
N ILE A 13 27.35 -35.44 -10.27
CA ILE A 13 26.77 -34.27 -9.64
C ILE A 13 25.57 -33.87 -10.49
N SER A 14 24.36 -34.30 -10.09
CA SER A 14 23.12 -33.76 -10.62
C SER A 14 23.00 -32.31 -10.15
N CYS A 15 23.54 -31.38 -10.93
CA CYS A 15 23.15 -29.98 -10.89
C CYS A 15 21.68 -29.92 -11.32
N THR A 16 20.75 -29.96 -10.37
CA THR A 16 19.33 -29.70 -10.64
C THR A 16 19.21 -28.26 -11.11
N SER A 17 19.18 -28.07 -12.42
CA SER A 17 18.89 -26.79 -13.05
C SER A 17 17.56 -26.27 -12.51
N ALA A 18 17.57 -25.09 -11.90
CA ALA A 18 16.35 -24.42 -11.48
C ALA A 18 15.39 -24.32 -12.68
N PRO A 19 14.06 -24.40 -12.45
CA PRO A 19 13.08 -24.23 -13.51
C PRO A 19 13.34 -22.93 -14.29
N PRO A 20 13.12 -22.91 -15.61
CA PRO A 20 13.29 -21.69 -16.39
C PRO A 20 12.40 -20.58 -15.83
N PRO A 21 12.88 -19.32 -15.80
CA PRO A 21 12.11 -18.22 -15.26
C PRO A 21 10.80 -18.04 -16.05
N PRO A 22 9.71 -17.58 -15.41
CA PRO A 22 8.44 -17.35 -16.08
C PRO A 22 8.58 -16.43 -17.29
N ALA A 23 7.88 -16.76 -18.39
CA ALA A 23 7.92 -15.96 -19.60
C ALA A 23 7.36 -14.54 -19.35
N LYS A 24 8.05 -13.51 -19.85
CA LYS A 24 7.64 -12.11 -19.71
C LYS A 24 6.21 -11.91 -20.19
N GLY A 25 5.41 -11.18 -19.41
CA GLY A 25 4.00 -10.90 -19.72
C GLY A 25 3.01 -11.96 -19.27
N THR A 26 3.47 -13.09 -18.69
CA THR A 26 2.58 -14.08 -18.07
C THR A 26 2.18 -13.68 -16.65
N PRO A 27 1.05 -14.22 -16.11
CA PRO A 27 0.71 -14.02 -14.70
C PRO A 27 1.82 -14.45 -13.73
N ALA A 28 2.47 -15.60 -13.97
CA ALA A 28 3.57 -16.06 -13.13
C ALA A 28 4.78 -15.09 -13.14
N PHE A 29 5.06 -14.45 -14.29
CA PHE A 29 6.08 -13.41 -14.39
C PHE A 29 5.71 -12.19 -13.55
N PHE A 30 4.50 -11.65 -13.69
CA PHE A 30 4.09 -10.47 -12.93
C PHE A 30 4.04 -10.73 -11.43
N TRP A 31 3.62 -11.93 -11.02
CA TRP A 31 3.66 -12.33 -9.61
C TRP A 31 5.08 -12.34 -9.04
N THR A 32 6.03 -12.97 -9.75
CA THR A 32 7.43 -13.04 -9.33
C THR A 32 8.06 -11.65 -9.29
N ALA A 33 7.86 -10.86 -10.35
CA ALA A 33 8.36 -9.50 -10.46
C ALA A 33 7.81 -8.60 -9.34
N ALA A 34 6.52 -8.71 -9.00
CA ALA A 34 5.92 -7.96 -7.90
C ALA A 34 6.63 -8.25 -6.57
N LYS A 35 6.89 -9.52 -6.26
CA LYS A 35 7.59 -9.93 -5.03
C LYS A 35 9.03 -9.41 -4.97
N GLU A 36 9.75 -9.46 -6.09
CA GLU A 36 11.12 -8.96 -6.19
C GLU A 36 11.18 -7.45 -6.00
N THR A 37 10.36 -6.68 -6.74
CA THR A 37 10.33 -5.22 -6.62
C THR A 37 9.84 -4.76 -5.26
N PHE A 38 8.90 -5.50 -4.64
CA PHE A 38 8.44 -5.23 -3.29
C PHE A 38 9.58 -5.41 -2.28
N SER A 39 10.32 -6.51 -2.38
CA SER A 39 11.45 -6.81 -1.49
C SER A 39 12.59 -5.79 -1.66
N ALA A 40 12.75 -5.23 -2.86
CA ALA A 40 13.67 -4.13 -3.14
C ALA A 40 13.18 -2.75 -2.66
N GLY A 41 11.95 -2.65 -2.14
CA GLY A 41 11.35 -1.39 -1.70
C GLY A 41 10.87 -0.48 -2.84
N ASP A 42 10.78 -1.00 -4.07
CA ASP A 42 10.20 -0.31 -5.23
C ASP A 42 8.69 -0.62 -5.30
N TYR A 43 7.95 0.00 -4.38
CA TYR A 43 6.52 -0.25 -4.21
C TYR A 43 5.67 0.24 -5.39
N VAL A 44 6.13 1.24 -6.13
CA VAL A 44 5.48 1.70 -7.35
C VAL A 44 5.53 0.61 -8.42
N LYS A 45 6.72 0.03 -8.68
CA LYS A 45 6.81 -1.10 -9.63
C LYS A 45 6.08 -2.34 -9.13
N ALA A 46 6.14 -2.64 -7.84
CA ALA A 46 5.40 -3.76 -7.27
C ALA A 46 3.88 -3.62 -7.51
N SER A 47 3.34 -2.43 -7.26
CA SER A 47 1.92 -2.14 -7.52
C SER A 47 1.58 -2.25 -9.01
N ASN A 48 2.45 -1.76 -9.91
CA ASN A 48 2.23 -1.88 -11.36
C ASN A 48 2.20 -3.34 -11.83
N HIS A 49 3.05 -4.21 -11.28
CA HIS A 49 3.04 -5.64 -11.58
C HIS A 49 1.78 -6.33 -11.04
N LEU A 50 1.35 -6.01 -9.82
CA LEU A 50 0.09 -6.49 -9.25
C LEU A 50 -1.12 -5.99 -10.04
N GLU A 51 -1.07 -4.77 -10.58
CA GLU A 51 -2.13 -4.24 -11.45
C GLU A 51 -2.31 -5.12 -12.68
N GLN A 52 -1.22 -5.56 -13.33
CA GLN A 52 -1.33 -6.46 -14.48
C GLN A 52 -2.01 -7.77 -14.12
N LEU A 53 -1.75 -8.32 -12.93
CA LEU A 53 -2.44 -9.52 -12.43
C LEU A 53 -3.93 -9.27 -12.22
N CYS A 54 -4.32 -8.11 -11.72
CA CYS A 54 -5.71 -7.77 -11.39
C CYS A 54 -6.57 -7.33 -12.60
N LYS A 55 -6.03 -7.38 -13.83
CA LYS A 55 -6.76 -7.04 -15.07
C LYS A 55 -7.68 -8.15 -15.56
N THR A 56 -7.29 -9.41 -15.37
CA THR A 56 -8.05 -10.59 -15.83
C THR A 56 -8.02 -11.69 -14.78
N GLU A 57 -9.03 -12.54 -14.74
CA GLU A 57 -9.04 -13.71 -13.85
C GLU A 57 -7.84 -14.63 -14.13
N ASN A 58 -7.14 -15.04 -13.08
CA ASN A 58 -6.00 -15.96 -13.12
C ASN A 58 -5.68 -16.49 -11.71
N GLU A 59 -4.77 -17.46 -11.61
CA GLU A 59 -4.40 -18.15 -10.37
C GLU A 59 -3.74 -17.27 -9.27
N TYR A 60 -3.38 -16.03 -9.60
CA TYR A 60 -2.76 -15.09 -8.66
C TYR A 60 -3.71 -13.99 -8.18
N VAL A 61 -4.86 -13.75 -8.83
CA VAL A 61 -5.74 -12.60 -8.53
C VAL A 61 -6.12 -12.55 -7.05
N ALA A 62 -6.56 -13.67 -6.48
CA ALA A 62 -6.99 -13.73 -5.08
C ALA A 62 -5.87 -13.36 -4.09
N ARG A 63 -4.60 -13.61 -4.44
CA ARG A 63 -3.41 -13.26 -3.65
C ARG A 63 -2.85 -11.88 -4.00
N ALA A 64 -3.03 -11.42 -5.23
CA ALA A 64 -2.56 -10.13 -5.71
C ALA A 64 -3.41 -8.96 -5.18
N GLN A 65 -4.73 -9.13 -5.11
CA GLN A 65 -5.66 -8.08 -4.69
C GLN A 65 -5.37 -7.53 -3.27
N PRO A 66 -5.14 -8.37 -2.23
CA PRO A 66 -4.77 -7.86 -0.91
C PRO A 66 -3.51 -6.99 -0.92
N TRP A 67 -2.48 -7.41 -1.66
CA TRP A 67 -1.25 -6.61 -1.76
C TRP A 67 -1.43 -5.34 -2.58
N LYS A 68 -2.21 -5.38 -3.66
CA LYS A 68 -2.53 -4.17 -4.45
C LYS A 68 -3.25 -3.14 -3.58
N LEU A 69 -4.20 -3.59 -2.75
CA LEU A 69 -4.88 -2.74 -1.78
C LEU A 69 -3.93 -2.11 -0.77
N VAL A 70 -3.06 -2.92 -0.15
CA VAL A 70 -2.08 -2.44 0.83
C VAL A 70 -1.12 -1.42 0.21
N LEU A 71 -0.60 -1.70 -0.99
CA LEU A 71 0.33 -0.82 -1.69
C LEU A 71 -0.33 0.49 -2.11
N ASP A 72 -1.49 0.43 -2.77
CA ASP A 72 -2.18 1.63 -3.25
C ASP A 72 -2.67 2.51 -2.10
N ALA A 73 -3.28 1.92 -1.06
CA ALA A 73 -3.70 2.69 0.11
C ALA A 73 -2.50 3.31 0.83
N GLY A 74 -1.39 2.57 0.97
CA GLY A 74 -0.15 3.08 1.57
C GLY A 74 0.46 4.23 0.76
N MET A 75 0.58 4.07 -0.57
CA MET A 75 1.11 5.11 -1.46
C MET A 75 0.19 6.34 -1.49
N ALA A 76 -1.13 6.15 -1.54
CA ALA A 76 -2.08 7.25 -1.46
C ALA A 76 -1.91 8.05 -0.16
N LYS A 77 -1.71 7.37 0.98
CA LYS A 77 -1.41 8.00 2.27
C LYS A 77 -0.07 8.75 2.26
N ALA A 78 0.98 8.17 1.67
CA ALA A 78 2.29 8.83 1.55
C ALA A 78 2.21 10.12 0.75
N TYR A 79 1.58 10.07 -0.43
CA TYR A 79 1.44 11.24 -1.29
C TYR A 79 0.49 12.29 -0.70
N MET A 80 -0.53 11.88 0.05
CA MET A 80 -1.36 12.81 0.82
C MET A 80 -0.55 13.51 1.91
N GLU A 81 0.33 12.81 2.63
CA GLU A 81 1.21 13.45 3.61
C GLU A 81 2.18 14.43 2.95
N LEU A 82 2.84 14.05 1.86
CA LEU A 82 3.73 14.95 1.11
C LEU A 82 2.98 16.22 0.67
N ALA A 83 1.78 16.06 0.10
CA ALA A 83 0.94 17.19 -0.29
C ALA A 83 0.65 18.11 0.90
N ASP A 84 0.25 17.56 2.04
CA ASP A 84 -0.08 18.33 3.25
C ASP A 84 1.17 19.05 3.82
N ARG A 85 2.36 18.45 3.72
CA ARG A 85 3.63 19.10 4.11
C ARG A 85 3.98 20.25 3.19
N PHE A 86 3.83 20.07 1.88
CA PHE A 86 4.09 21.13 0.91
C PHE A 86 3.06 22.27 1.00
N GLU A 87 1.80 21.97 1.29
CA GLU A 87 0.77 22.99 1.57
C GLU A 87 1.19 23.87 2.76
N ARG A 88 1.54 23.24 3.90
CA ARG A 88 2.06 23.96 5.08
C ARG A 88 3.30 24.78 4.76
N GLY A 89 4.24 24.22 3.99
CA GLY A 89 5.45 24.90 3.54
C GLY A 89 5.16 26.15 2.71
N GLY A 90 4.18 26.07 1.79
CA GLY A 90 3.74 27.21 1.00
C GLY A 90 3.08 28.32 1.82
N HIS A 91 2.41 27.96 2.92
CA HIS A 91 1.89 28.95 3.88
C HIS A 91 2.98 29.60 4.72
N ALA A 92 4.01 28.84 5.11
CA ALA A 92 5.15 29.33 5.89
C ALA A 92 6.07 30.23 5.04
N ASN A 93 6.38 29.83 3.81
CA ASN A 93 7.22 30.58 2.88
C ASN A 93 6.41 31.59 2.06
N ARG A 94 5.91 32.64 2.72
CA ARG A 94 5.10 33.69 2.07
C ARG A 94 5.87 34.45 0.98
N THR A 95 7.20 34.48 1.07
CA THR A 95 8.08 35.16 0.12
C THR A 95 8.21 34.41 -1.21
N ASN A 96 8.13 33.08 -1.22
CA ASN A 96 8.22 32.26 -2.44
C ASN A 96 7.36 30.98 -2.33
N PRO A 97 6.02 31.10 -2.36
CA PRO A 97 5.13 29.95 -2.15
C PRO A 97 4.96 29.07 -3.40
N THR A 98 5.31 29.56 -4.58
CA THR A 98 5.01 28.92 -5.86
C THR A 98 5.58 27.50 -6.00
N PRO A 99 6.86 27.22 -5.67
CA PRO A 99 7.39 25.86 -5.78
C PRO A 99 6.68 24.86 -4.85
N PHE A 100 6.26 25.32 -3.67
CA PHE A 100 5.49 24.49 -2.72
C PHE A 100 4.11 24.15 -3.26
N ARG A 101 3.39 25.14 -3.80
CA ARG A 101 2.06 24.92 -4.40
C ARG A 101 2.11 23.96 -5.57
N ARG A 102 3.16 24.03 -6.39
CA ARG A 102 3.39 23.08 -7.49
C ARG A 102 3.54 21.65 -6.97
N GLN A 103 4.42 21.44 -6.00
CA GLN A 103 4.64 20.10 -5.41
C GLN A 103 3.40 19.57 -4.69
N MET A 104 2.71 20.42 -3.93
CA MET A 104 1.42 20.08 -3.32
C MET A 104 0.42 19.59 -4.37
N GLY A 105 0.25 20.31 -5.48
CA GLY A 105 -0.64 19.91 -6.56
C GLY A 105 -0.26 18.56 -7.18
N GLN A 106 1.02 18.34 -7.46
CA GLN A 106 1.55 17.08 -8.00
C GLN A 106 1.26 15.90 -7.07
N TYR A 107 1.54 16.04 -5.78
CA TYR A 107 1.31 14.98 -4.82
C TYR A 107 -0.19 14.72 -4.55
N ARG A 108 -1.06 15.73 -4.62
CA ARG A 108 -2.52 15.51 -4.55
C ARG A 108 -3.01 14.68 -5.75
N ILE A 109 -2.46 14.90 -6.95
CA ILE A 109 -2.81 14.11 -8.14
C ILE A 109 -2.40 12.66 -7.97
N LEU A 110 -1.15 12.40 -7.54
CA LEU A 110 -0.66 11.04 -7.28
C LEU A 110 -1.47 10.34 -6.19
N ALA A 111 -1.73 11.02 -5.07
CA ALA A 111 -2.56 10.48 -3.99
C ALA A 111 -3.97 10.10 -4.50
N ALA A 112 -4.57 10.95 -5.34
CA ALA A 112 -5.90 10.71 -5.88
C ALA A 112 -5.94 9.51 -6.83
N GLN A 113 -4.91 9.37 -7.66
CA GLN A 113 -4.77 8.23 -8.56
C GLN A 113 -4.74 6.92 -7.77
N TYR A 114 -3.87 6.80 -6.76
CA TYR A 114 -3.78 5.58 -5.96
C TYR A 114 -5.02 5.34 -5.08
N ALA A 115 -5.66 6.40 -4.57
CA ALA A 115 -6.90 6.25 -3.80
C ALA A 115 -8.04 5.65 -4.64
N VAL A 116 -8.17 6.09 -5.91
CA VAL A 116 -9.17 5.54 -6.84
C VAL A 116 -8.82 4.10 -7.23
N GLN A 117 -7.55 3.81 -7.54
CA GLN A 117 -7.11 2.44 -7.84
C GLN A 117 -7.36 1.47 -6.68
N ALA A 118 -7.12 1.91 -5.43
CA ALA A 118 -7.43 1.13 -4.24
C ALA A 118 -8.93 0.85 -4.12
N ALA A 119 -9.79 1.85 -4.38
CA ALA A 119 -11.24 1.69 -4.33
C ALA A 119 -11.76 0.69 -5.38
N GLU A 120 -11.28 0.80 -6.62
CA GLU A 120 -11.60 -0.15 -7.69
C GLU A 120 -11.15 -1.57 -7.36
N THR A 121 -9.93 -1.71 -6.82
CA THR A 121 -9.41 -3.00 -6.37
C THR A 121 -10.25 -3.56 -5.23
N MET A 122 -10.74 -2.71 -4.32
CA MET A 122 -11.55 -3.15 -3.19
C MET A 122 -12.90 -3.68 -3.63
N LEU A 123 -13.55 -2.98 -4.55
CA LEU A 123 -14.81 -3.45 -5.13
C LEU A 123 -14.63 -4.84 -5.74
N LYS A 124 -13.58 -5.03 -6.54
CA LYS A 124 -13.24 -6.35 -7.11
C LYS A 124 -12.96 -7.39 -6.03
N PHE A 125 -12.11 -7.06 -5.06
CA PHE A 125 -11.76 -7.95 -3.94
C PHE A 125 -12.98 -8.38 -3.13
N ARG A 126 -13.87 -7.45 -2.77
CA ARG A 126 -15.10 -7.80 -2.06
C ARG A 126 -16.01 -8.69 -2.88
N ASN A 127 -16.03 -8.54 -4.20
CA ASN A 127 -16.89 -9.33 -5.08
C ASN A 127 -16.35 -10.73 -5.35
N SER A 128 -15.04 -10.88 -5.60
CA SER A 128 -14.43 -12.14 -6.01
C SER A 128 -13.76 -12.93 -4.89
N ASN A 129 -13.20 -12.27 -3.87
CA ASN A 129 -12.55 -12.94 -2.74
C ASN A 129 -13.49 -12.95 -1.53
N LYS A 130 -13.93 -14.15 -1.12
CA LYS A 130 -14.81 -14.37 0.04
C LYS A 130 -14.15 -15.16 1.16
N ASP A 131 -12.85 -15.39 1.06
CA ASP A 131 -12.11 -16.22 2.02
C ASP A 131 -12.17 -15.61 3.43
N GLU A 132 -12.38 -16.47 4.43
CA GLU A 132 -12.40 -16.06 5.85
C GLU A 132 -11.05 -15.51 6.32
N GLN A 133 -9.97 -15.92 5.67
CA GLN A 133 -8.61 -15.51 5.94
C GLN A 133 -8.01 -14.87 4.70
N VAL A 134 -7.59 -13.63 4.83
CA VAL A 134 -6.81 -12.93 3.80
C VAL A 134 -5.35 -13.30 3.95
N LEU A 135 -4.74 -13.77 2.87
CA LEU A 135 -3.33 -14.16 2.86
C LEU A 135 -2.45 -12.97 2.46
N LEU A 136 -1.45 -12.68 3.27
CA LEU A 136 -0.37 -11.75 2.96
C LEU A 136 0.93 -12.55 2.82
N ASP A 137 1.34 -12.80 1.59
CA ASP A 137 2.40 -13.77 1.22
C ASP A 137 3.67 -13.14 0.63
N PHE A 138 3.80 -11.81 0.68
CA PHE A 138 5.06 -11.12 0.44
C PHE A 138 5.88 -11.06 1.74
N THR A 139 7.12 -10.60 1.62
CA THR A 139 8.00 -10.35 2.75
C THR A 139 7.52 -9.19 3.61
N TYR A 140 8.11 -9.00 4.79
CA TYR A 140 7.89 -7.78 5.55
C TYR A 140 8.39 -6.56 4.75
N PRO A 141 7.62 -5.46 4.66
CA PRO A 141 8.01 -4.28 3.92
C PRO A 141 9.34 -3.70 4.41
N THR A 142 10.19 -3.28 3.47
CA THR A 142 11.30 -2.38 3.76
C THR A 142 10.79 -1.00 4.20
N GLY A 143 11.53 -0.36 5.10
CA GLY A 143 11.21 0.97 5.62
C GLY A 143 11.36 1.07 7.13
N SER A 144 10.90 2.18 7.68
CA SER A 144 10.88 2.44 9.13
C SER A 144 9.67 3.30 9.48
N ALA A 145 9.10 3.08 10.66
CA ALA A 145 8.08 3.96 11.24
C ALA A 145 8.65 5.27 11.82
N ALA A 146 9.98 5.46 11.78
CA ALA A 146 10.63 6.65 12.28
C ALA A 146 10.12 7.95 11.61
N GLU A 147 10.29 9.05 12.33
CA GLU A 147 10.08 10.38 11.75
C GLU A 147 11.05 10.63 10.59
N ILE A 148 10.59 11.39 9.60
CA ILE A 148 11.39 11.82 8.45
C ILE A 148 11.65 13.32 8.62
N PRO A 149 12.80 13.75 9.17
CA PRO A 149 13.03 15.15 9.55
C PRO A 149 12.86 16.15 8.40
N GLN A 150 13.13 15.72 7.17
CA GLN A 150 12.95 16.53 5.98
C GLN A 150 11.50 16.95 5.75
N LEU A 151 10.52 16.13 6.13
CA LEU A 151 9.10 16.52 6.05
C LEU A 151 8.79 17.72 6.95
N ASN A 152 9.47 17.83 8.10
CA ASN A 152 9.34 18.99 8.98
C ASN A 152 9.99 20.23 8.35
N LYS A 153 11.16 20.11 7.70
CA LYS A 153 11.78 21.21 6.95
C LYS A 153 10.86 21.73 5.84
N ILE A 154 10.28 20.82 5.04
CA ILE A 154 9.31 21.19 3.99
C ILE A 154 8.14 21.96 4.60
N GLY A 155 7.55 21.45 5.69
CA GLY A 155 6.44 22.09 6.38
C GLY A 155 6.76 23.48 6.97
N GLN A 156 8.02 23.74 7.29
CA GLN A 156 8.52 25.04 7.75
C GLN A 156 8.84 26.02 6.61
N GLY A 157 8.58 25.63 5.35
CA GLY A 157 8.82 26.49 4.19
C GLY A 157 10.26 26.46 3.68
N ILE A 158 11.05 25.46 4.08
CA ILE A 158 12.40 25.24 3.56
C ILE A 158 12.30 24.34 2.32
N LEU A 159 12.74 24.85 1.17
CA LEU A 159 12.85 24.05 -0.05
C LEU A 159 14.04 23.11 0.07
N ILE A 160 13.79 21.82 -0.17
CA ILE A 160 14.84 20.81 -0.27
C ILE A 160 15.22 20.59 -1.73
N GLN A 161 16.45 20.15 -1.96
CA GLN A 161 16.96 19.89 -3.30
C GLN A 161 16.24 18.68 -3.92
N GLU A 162 16.16 18.62 -5.25
CA GLU A 162 15.43 17.57 -5.97
C GLU A 162 15.95 16.15 -5.66
N ALA A 163 17.26 15.97 -5.59
CA ALA A 163 17.87 14.70 -5.21
C ALA A 163 17.51 14.28 -3.76
N GLU A 164 17.44 15.24 -2.84
CA GLU A 164 16.99 14.98 -1.47
C GLU A 164 15.48 14.66 -1.45
N LEU A 165 14.67 15.37 -2.25
CA LEU A 165 13.23 15.16 -2.35
C LEU A 165 12.89 13.74 -2.82
N ALA A 166 13.60 13.20 -3.82
CA ALA A 166 13.40 11.82 -4.27
C ALA A 166 13.61 10.80 -3.13
N ALA A 167 14.64 10.99 -2.31
CA ALA A 167 14.89 10.13 -1.15
C ALA A 167 13.84 10.30 -0.05
N VAL A 168 13.34 11.52 0.17
CA VAL A 168 12.25 11.82 1.11
C VAL A 168 10.95 11.17 0.66
N GLU A 169 10.62 11.27 -0.62
CA GLU A 169 9.47 10.61 -1.22
C GLU A 169 9.54 9.10 -1.01
N GLN A 170 10.66 8.48 -1.38
CA GLN A 170 10.86 7.04 -1.21
C GLN A 170 10.69 6.61 0.25
N LYS A 171 11.29 7.32 1.21
CA LYS A 171 11.13 7.02 2.64
C LYS A 171 9.70 7.20 3.12
N THR A 172 8.99 8.21 2.61
CA THR A 172 7.60 8.48 3.00
C THR A 172 6.68 7.38 2.47
N VAL A 173 6.88 6.95 1.22
CA VAL A 173 6.19 5.81 0.62
C VAL A 173 6.49 4.52 1.39
N GLN A 174 7.75 4.25 1.69
CA GLN A 174 8.13 3.06 2.45
C GLN A 174 7.50 3.02 3.84
N ARG A 175 7.54 4.14 4.57
CA ARG A 175 6.89 4.25 5.86
C ARG A 175 5.38 4.03 5.76
N ALA A 176 4.69 4.69 4.83
CA ALA A 176 3.24 4.56 4.73
C ALA A 176 2.80 3.15 4.30
N VAL A 177 3.53 2.50 3.40
CA VAL A 177 3.30 1.09 3.03
C VAL A 177 3.51 0.19 4.24
N LEU A 178 4.59 0.38 5.00
CA LEU A 178 4.81 -0.36 6.26
C LEU A 178 3.64 -0.19 7.23
N MET A 179 3.19 1.03 7.49
CA MET A 179 2.06 1.29 8.39
C MET A 179 0.76 0.66 7.86
N MET A 180 0.54 0.71 6.54
CA MET A 180 -0.63 0.08 5.91
C MET A 180 -0.56 -1.45 6.01
N THR A 181 0.62 -2.05 5.89
CA THR A 181 0.82 -3.48 6.13
C THR A 181 0.57 -3.85 7.59
N CYS A 182 1.02 -3.04 8.56
CA CYS A 182 0.74 -3.28 9.99
C CYS A 182 -0.76 -3.26 10.27
N ALA A 183 -1.47 -2.25 9.75
CA ALA A 183 -2.93 -2.17 9.87
C ALA A 183 -3.62 -3.37 9.21
N ALA A 184 -3.23 -3.72 7.98
CA ALA A 184 -3.79 -4.83 7.23
C ALA A 184 -3.49 -6.20 7.87
N ALA A 185 -2.38 -6.33 8.60
CA ALA A 185 -2.03 -7.53 9.36
C ALA A 185 -2.75 -7.64 10.71
N GLY A 186 -3.57 -6.66 11.09
CA GLY A 186 -4.30 -6.64 12.37
C GLY A 186 -3.46 -6.17 13.56
N ALA A 187 -2.32 -5.51 13.32
CA ALA A 187 -1.43 -4.96 14.32
C ALA A 187 -1.13 -3.47 14.03
N PRO A 188 -2.16 -2.60 13.95
CA PRO A 188 -1.97 -1.19 13.64
C PRO A 188 -1.00 -0.54 14.65
N GLU A 189 -0.08 0.29 14.15
CA GLU A 189 0.96 0.97 14.93
C GLU A 189 2.01 0.04 15.61
N ASP A 190 1.90 -1.28 15.46
CA ASP A 190 2.83 -2.24 16.07
C ASP A 190 3.71 -2.91 15.00
N THR A 191 4.77 -2.19 14.62
CA THR A 191 5.73 -2.65 13.61
C THR A 191 6.48 -3.90 14.04
N ALA A 192 6.77 -4.05 15.34
CA ALA A 192 7.50 -5.19 15.89
C ALA A 192 6.66 -6.47 15.86
N LYS A 193 5.40 -6.40 16.31
CA LYS A 193 4.47 -7.53 16.20
C LYS A 193 4.21 -7.90 14.76
N THR A 194 4.05 -6.92 13.88
CA THR A 194 3.88 -7.19 12.45
C THR A 194 5.12 -7.89 11.89
N GLN A 195 6.33 -7.44 12.23
CA GLN A 195 7.56 -8.09 11.80
C GLN A 195 7.65 -9.54 12.28
N GLU A 196 7.23 -9.83 13.51
CA GLU A 196 7.16 -11.20 14.04
C GLU A 196 6.23 -12.09 13.22
N LEU A 197 5.02 -11.61 12.88
CA LEU A 197 4.06 -12.35 12.06
C LEU A 197 4.66 -12.74 10.70
N PHE A 198 5.43 -11.82 10.09
CA PHE A 198 6.02 -12.01 8.77
C PHE A 198 7.27 -12.91 8.74
N LYS A 199 7.72 -13.45 9.88
CA LYS A 199 8.76 -14.49 9.90
C LYS A 199 8.28 -15.84 9.35
N SER A 200 6.97 -16.06 9.26
CA SER A 200 6.37 -17.30 8.75
C SER A 200 5.26 -17.01 7.74
N PRO A 201 5.59 -16.50 6.54
CA PRO A 201 4.60 -16.27 5.50
C PRO A 201 4.03 -17.60 4.96
N PRO A 202 2.77 -17.63 4.48
CA PRO A 202 1.86 -16.50 4.38
C PRO A 202 1.25 -16.12 5.73
N VAL A 203 1.21 -14.81 6.02
CA VAL A 203 0.47 -14.29 7.18
C VAL A 203 -1.01 -14.43 6.90
N ARG A 204 -1.73 -15.09 7.81
CA ARG A 204 -3.17 -15.31 7.73
C ARG A 204 -3.88 -14.26 8.58
N VAL A 205 -4.60 -13.36 7.93
CA VAL A 205 -5.33 -12.29 8.59
C VAL A 205 -6.82 -12.60 8.57
N PRO A 206 -7.52 -12.57 9.71
CA PRO A 206 -8.98 -12.65 9.72
C PRO A 206 -9.58 -11.57 8.83
N ARG A 207 -10.45 -11.96 7.90
CA ARG A 207 -11.07 -11.05 6.94
C ARG A 207 -11.67 -9.78 7.58
N PRO A 208 -12.38 -9.86 8.72
CA PRO A 208 -12.90 -8.65 9.36
C PRO A 208 -11.81 -7.64 9.77
N GLY A 209 -10.64 -8.12 10.19
CA GLY A 209 -9.51 -7.26 10.55
C GLY A 209 -8.96 -6.53 9.32
N PHE A 210 -8.79 -7.26 8.22
CA PHE A 210 -8.35 -6.67 6.95
C PHE A 210 -9.36 -5.64 6.40
N LEU A 211 -10.65 -5.99 6.38
CA LEU A 211 -11.71 -5.10 5.92
C LEU A 211 -11.83 -3.83 6.76
N LEU A 212 -11.66 -3.94 8.08
CA LEU A 212 -11.62 -2.77 8.97
C LEU A 212 -10.46 -1.84 8.63
N ALA A 213 -9.25 -2.38 8.43
CA ALA A 213 -8.09 -1.58 8.04
C ALA A 213 -8.31 -0.85 6.70
N MET A 214 -8.94 -1.52 5.72
CA MET A 214 -9.30 -0.88 4.44
C MET A 214 -10.37 0.19 4.61
N ALA A 215 -11.39 -0.03 5.45
CA ALA A 215 -12.42 0.95 5.71
C ALA A 215 -11.85 2.24 6.35
N GLU A 216 -10.92 2.09 7.30
CA GLU A 216 -10.20 3.22 7.89
C GLU A 216 -9.38 3.97 6.82
N ALA A 217 -8.63 3.23 6.00
CA ALA A 217 -7.86 3.82 4.92
C ALA A 217 -8.74 4.60 3.93
N PHE A 218 -9.86 4.03 3.46
CA PHE A 218 -10.75 4.73 2.54
C PHE A 218 -11.41 5.96 3.15
N TYR A 219 -11.75 5.93 4.44
CA TYR A 219 -12.25 7.12 5.12
C TYR A 219 -11.18 8.22 5.17
N ASP A 220 -9.94 7.88 5.55
CA ASP A 220 -8.83 8.84 5.59
C ASP A 220 -8.58 9.44 4.20
N LEU A 221 -8.52 8.59 3.18
CA LEU A 221 -8.27 8.99 1.79
C LEU A 221 -9.43 9.81 1.20
N SER A 222 -10.65 9.67 1.70
CA SER A 222 -11.78 10.49 1.22
C SER A 222 -11.58 11.98 1.49
N SER A 223 -10.80 12.35 2.51
CA SER A 223 -10.46 13.73 2.84
C SER A 223 -9.69 14.43 1.71
N LEU A 224 -8.97 13.68 0.86
CA LEU A 224 -8.29 14.23 -0.31
C LEU A 224 -9.25 14.92 -1.28
N PHE A 225 -10.49 14.44 -1.35
CA PHE A 225 -11.52 14.91 -2.27
C PHE A 225 -12.48 15.93 -1.63
N ALA A 226 -12.21 16.34 -0.40
CA ALA A 226 -12.95 17.39 0.27
C ALA A 226 -12.72 18.77 -0.38
N ARG A 227 -13.59 19.73 -0.03
CA ARG A 227 -13.67 21.05 -0.65
C ARG A 227 -12.38 21.86 -0.54
N GLU A 228 -11.67 21.70 0.57
CA GLU A 228 -10.42 22.40 0.87
C GLU A 228 -9.19 21.80 0.14
N LYS A 229 -9.32 20.60 -0.44
CA LYS A 229 -8.24 19.91 -1.15
C LYS A 229 -8.50 19.84 -2.66
N LEU A 230 -9.09 18.77 -3.17
CA LEU A 230 -9.36 18.59 -4.60
C LEU A 230 -10.77 19.00 -5.04
N ASP A 231 -11.68 19.25 -4.09
CA ASP A 231 -13.08 19.63 -4.35
C ASP A 231 -13.80 18.71 -5.34
N GLN A 232 -13.77 17.41 -5.06
CA GLN A 232 -14.38 16.36 -5.90
C GLN A 232 -15.38 15.56 -5.07
N PRO A 233 -16.52 16.15 -4.69
CA PRO A 233 -17.46 15.54 -3.74
C PRO A 233 -17.92 14.15 -4.18
N GLN A 234 -18.09 13.88 -5.48
CA GLN A 234 -18.47 12.55 -5.97
C GLN A 234 -17.42 11.48 -5.63
N ARG A 235 -16.12 11.79 -5.73
CA ARG A 235 -15.05 10.85 -5.35
C ARG A 235 -14.96 10.69 -3.84
N LEU A 236 -15.13 11.77 -3.07
CA LEU A 236 -15.28 11.68 -1.62
C LEU A 236 -16.42 10.72 -1.25
N GLY A 237 -17.58 10.87 -1.90
CA GLY A 237 -18.74 10.01 -1.70
C GLY A 237 -18.45 8.56 -2.05
N ALA A 238 -17.78 8.30 -3.17
CA ALA A 238 -17.39 6.95 -3.59
C ALA A 238 -16.50 6.28 -2.54
N LEU A 239 -15.44 6.95 -2.07
CA LEU A 239 -14.54 6.41 -1.05
C LEU A 239 -15.24 6.15 0.29
N CYS A 240 -16.10 7.07 0.73
CA CYS A 240 -16.91 6.90 1.93
C CYS A 240 -17.88 5.71 1.81
N LYS A 241 -18.53 5.53 0.66
CA LYS A 241 -19.44 4.39 0.41
C LYS A 241 -18.67 3.07 0.37
N GLU A 242 -17.49 3.06 -0.24
CA GLU A 242 -16.59 1.90 -0.22
C GLU A 242 -16.13 1.55 1.20
N ALA A 243 -15.84 2.55 2.04
CA ALA A 243 -15.55 2.34 3.45
C ALA A 243 -16.74 1.72 4.20
N LEU A 244 -17.98 2.20 3.98
CA LEU A 244 -19.19 1.61 4.57
C LEU A 244 -19.41 0.17 4.12
N ALA A 245 -19.25 -0.11 2.82
CA ALA A 245 -19.40 -1.45 2.26
C ALA A 245 -18.36 -2.43 2.82
N ALA A 246 -17.12 -1.98 3.06
CA ALA A 246 -16.11 -2.79 3.74
C ALA A 246 -16.52 -3.15 5.18
N LEU A 247 -17.25 -2.26 5.87
CA LEU A 247 -17.71 -2.48 7.25
C LEU A 247 -18.95 -3.38 7.39
N GLU A 248 -19.61 -3.76 6.30
CA GLU A 248 -20.75 -4.70 6.34
C GLU A 248 -20.32 -6.09 6.82
N GLY A 249 -19.11 -6.52 6.44
CA GLY A 249 -18.53 -7.81 6.83
C GLY A 249 -17.72 -7.79 8.13
N VAL A 250 -17.78 -6.70 8.90
CA VAL A 250 -16.99 -6.54 10.14
C VAL A 250 -17.91 -6.56 11.35
N PRO A 251 -17.65 -7.41 12.37
CA PRO A 251 -18.40 -7.42 13.62
C PRO A 251 -18.52 -6.03 14.26
N GLU A 252 -19.68 -5.78 14.84
CA GLU A 252 -19.96 -4.52 15.48
C GLU A 252 -19.09 -4.34 16.75
N SER A 253 -18.47 -3.17 16.88
CA SER A 253 -17.65 -2.78 18.02
C SER A 253 -17.75 -1.26 18.18
N LYS A 254 -17.25 -0.72 19.31
CA LYS A 254 -17.16 0.74 19.48
C LYS A 254 -16.40 1.40 18.32
N LYS A 255 -15.29 0.79 17.90
CA LYS A 255 -14.45 1.27 16.79
C LYS A 255 -15.23 1.33 15.47
N THR A 256 -15.98 0.27 15.12
CA THR A 256 -16.75 0.26 13.87
C THR A 256 -17.97 1.20 13.92
N LYS A 257 -18.62 1.36 15.08
CA LYS A 257 -19.68 2.37 15.27
C LYS A 257 -19.17 3.80 15.07
N ASP A 258 -18.06 4.13 15.73
CA ASP A 258 -17.46 5.46 15.65
C ASP A 258 -17.03 5.79 14.21
N LEU A 259 -16.46 4.82 13.51
CA LEU A 259 -16.09 4.97 12.10
C LEU A 259 -17.31 5.15 11.20
N LYS A 260 -18.36 4.32 11.33
CA LYS A 260 -19.62 4.48 10.58
C LYS A 260 -20.23 5.86 10.80
N ALA A 261 -20.28 6.33 12.05
CA ALA A 261 -20.82 7.65 12.37
C ALA A 261 -20.01 8.79 11.74
N LYS A 262 -18.67 8.70 11.77
CA LYS A 262 -17.77 9.65 11.09
C LYS A 262 -18.01 9.69 9.57
N ILE A 263 -18.09 8.52 8.93
CA ILE A 263 -18.34 8.41 7.48
C ILE A 263 -19.70 9.01 7.11
N GLN A 264 -20.76 8.67 7.84
CA GLN A 264 -22.10 9.20 7.60
C GLN A 264 -22.17 10.71 7.81
N LYS A 265 -21.48 11.25 8.83
CA LYS A 265 -21.38 12.71 9.04
C LYS A 265 -20.71 13.39 7.85
N THR A 266 -19.62 12.82 7.34
CA THR A 266 -18.92 13.33 6.15
C THR A 266 -19.82 13.32 4.91
N LEU A 267 -20.55 12.23 4.66
CA LEU A 267 -21.49 12.15 3.53
C LEU A 267 -22.63 13.18 3.63
N LYS A 268 -23.20 13.38 4.83
CA LYS A 268 -24.23 14.39 5.07
C LYS A 268 -23.70 15.81 4.83
N ALA A 269 -22.50 16.12 5.33
CA ALA A 269 -21.87 17.42 5.12
C ALA A 269 -21.60 17.71 3.63
N ALA A 270 -21.28 16.68 2.85
CA ALA A 270 -21.09 16.76 1.40
C ALA A 270 -22.40 16.72 0.59
N LYS A 271 -23.57 16.56 1.24
CA LYS A 271 -24.89 16.37 0.59
C LYS A 271 -24.96 15.14 -0.32
N LEU A 272 -24.35 14.03 0.12
CA LEU A 272 -24.26 12.75 -0.62
C LEU A 272 -24.84 11.56 0.16
N ALA A 273 -25.49 11.84 1.29
CA ALA A 273 -26.16 10.86 2.15
C ALA A 273 -27.64 10.74 1.81
#